data_AF-A0AAP5BL15-F1
#
_entry.id   AF-A0AAP5BL15-F1
#
_cell.length_a   1.000
_cell.length_b   1.000
_cell.length_c   1.000
_cell.angle_alpha   90.00
_cell.angle_beta   90.00
_cell.angle_gamma   90.00
#
_symmetry.space_group_name_H-M   'P 1'
#
loop_
_entity.id
_entity.type
_entity.pdbx_description
1 polymer ?
#
loop_
_entity_poly.entity_id
_entity_poly.type
_entity_poly.pdbx_seq_one_letter_code
_entity_poly.pdbx_strand_id
1 'polypeptide(L)'
;MRKAKSDAPSSSATAAFDMLPILCGAVLVTQVLSARVLNGLEIRATQWETLTQRLAQWNAWLACAESHADNRTRCHLSALTKLLGAVLAQHREGDDAAVDDWKALQPFLQAADGYLQMFPARRRKASTRYPTVPAGSQHPHP
;
A
#
# COMPACT_ATOMS: atom_id res chain seq x y z
N MET A 1 -45.39 -5.07 -13.20
CA MET A 1 -44.23 -4.34 -12.65
C MET A 1 -43.09 -5.32 -12.40
N ARG A 2 -42.06 -5.33 -13.25
CA ARG A 2 -40.89 -6.23 -13.09
C ARG A 2 -39.77 -5.45 -12.40
N LYS A 3 -39.34 -5.90 -11.22
CA LYS A 3 -38.19 -5.33 -10.49
C LYS A 3 -36.91 -5.64 -11.26
N ALA A 4 -36.20 -4.61 -11.69
CA ALA A 4 -34.82 -4.73 -12.16
C ALA A 4 -33.95 -5.15 -10.97
N LYS A 5 -33.35 -6.32 -11.06
CA LYS A 5 -32.29 -6.77 -10.15
C LYS A 5 -31.00 -6.19 -10.72
N SER A 6 -30.58 -5.05 -10.19
CA SER A 6 -29.27 -4.46 -10.48
C SER A 6 -28.20 -5.39 -9.91
N ASP A 7 -27.59 -6.20 -10.78
CA ASP A 7 -26.29 -6.80 -10.53
C ASP A 7 -25.28 -5.65 -10.37
N ALA A 8 -24.92 -5.33 -9.14
CA ALA A 8 -23.79 -4.46 -8.84
C ALA A 8 -22.50 -5.24 -9.10
N PRO A 9 -21.53 -4.68 -9.83
CA PRO A 9 -20.34 -5.42 -10.23
C PRO A 9 -19.45 -5.73 -9.03
N SER A 10 -18.99 -6.97 -8.94
CA SER A 10 -17.89 -7.47 -8.09
C SER A 10 -16.53 -6.82 -8.45
N SER A 11 -16.47 -5.48 -8.48
CA SER A 11 -15.35 -4.67 -8.98
C SER A 11 -14.31 -4.34 -7.91
N SER A 12 -14.60 -4.61 -6.64
CA SER A 12 -13.75 -4.15 -5.52
C SER A 12 -12.53 -5.03 -5.28
N ALA A 13 -12.53 -6.29 -5.73
CA ALA A 13 -11.39 -7.17 -5.56
C ALA A 13 -10.29 -6.86 -6.59
N THR A 14 -10.67 -6.58 -7.85
CA THR A 14 -9.77 -6.33 -8.97
C THR A 14 -9.00 -5.01 -8.84
N ALA A 15 -9.63 -3.92 -8.40
CA ALA A 15 -8.95 -2.63 -8.22
C ALA A 15 -7.88 -2.66 -7.10
N ALA A 16 -8.13 -3.42 -6.02
CA ALA A 16 -7.13 -3.64 -4.98
C ALA A 16 -5.92 -4.48 -5.46
N PHE A 17 -6.10 -5.34 -6.48
CA PHE A 17 -5.02 -6.17 -7.03
C PHE A 17 -4.02 -5.40 -7.90
N ASP A 18 -4.47 -4.36 -8.61
CA ASP A 18 -3.58 -3.53 -9.45
C ASP A 18 -2.77 -2.51 -8.63
N MET A 19 -3.17 -2.22 -7.39
CA MET A 19 -2.58 -1.17 -6.57
C MET A 19 -1.44 -1.64 -5.65
N LEU A 20 -1.38 -2.93 -5.30
CA LEU A 20 -0.33 -3.47 -4.42
C LEU A 20 1.08 -3.33 -5.02
N PRO A 21 1.32 -3.63 -6.32
CA PRO A 21 2.64 -3.43 -6.93
C PRO A 21 3.08 -1.96 -6.94
N ILE A 22 2.11 -1.04 -7.10
CA ILE A 22 2.36 0.41 -7.09
C ILE A 22 2.79 0.86 -5.69
N LEU A 23 2.13 0.36 -4.65
CA LEU A 23 2.48 0.62 -3.24
C LEU A 23 3.88 0.09 -2.90
N CYS A 24 4.19 -1.14 -3.32
CA CYS A 24 5.53 -1.74 -3.14
C CYS A 24 6.62 -0.91 -3.82
N GLY A 25 6.40 -0.49 -5.06
CA GLY A 25 7.36 0.34 -5.79
C GLY A 25 7.62 1.68 -5.10
N ALA A 26 6.57 2.31 -4.55
CA ALA A 26 6.70 3.59 -3.85
C ALA A 26 7.44 3.47 -2.51
N VAL A 27 7.17 2.42 -1.72
CA VAL A 27 7.91 2.16 -0.47
C VAL A 27 9.38 1.90 -0.76
N LEU A 28 9.70 1.06 -1.75
CA LEU A 28 11.07 0.77 -2.17
C LEU A 28 11.81 2.03 -2.62
N VAL A 29 11.20 2.86 -3.47
CA VAL A 29 11.79 4.14 -3.89
C VAL A 29 12.10 5.00 -2.66
N THR A 30 11.17 5.11 -1.73
CA THR A 30 11.37 5.96 -0.54
C THR A 30 12.45 5.41 0.39
N GLN A 31 12.54 4.09 0.55
CA GLN A 31 13.63 3.43 1.30
C GLN A 31 15.00 3.73 0.66
N VAL A 32 15.10 3.59 -0.66
CA VAL A 32 16.34 3.86 -1.40
C VAL A 32 16.77 5.33 -1.24
N LEU A 33 15.83 6.27 -1.35
CA LEU A 33 16.12 7.69 -1.19
C LEU A 33 16.53 8.04 0.23
N SER A 34 15.82 7.48 1.22
CA SER A 34 16.19 7.66 2.62
C SER A 34 17.59 7.11 2.90
N ALA A 35 17.90 5.92 2.38
CA ALA A 35 19.24 5.33 2.54
C ALA A 35 20.32 6.20 1.90
N ARG A 36 20.07 6.80 0.72
CA ARG A 36 21.03 7.73 0.10
C ARG A 36 21.32 8.92 1.01
N VAL A 37 20.29 9.62 1.45
CA VAL A 37 20.46 10.83 2.29
C VAL A 37 21.12 10.50 3.62
N LEU A 38 20.74 9.39 4.26
CA LEU A 38 21.35 8.94 5.51
C LEU A 38 22.83 8.55 5.36
N ASN A 39 23.29 8.23 4.14
CA ASN A 39 24.69 7.98 3.82
C ASN A 39 25.41 9.22 3.26
N GLY A 40 24.78 10.40 3.31
CA GLY A 40 25.35 11.65 2.81
C GLY A 40 25.41 11.75 1.28
N LEU A 41 24.60 10.95 0.58
CA LEU A 41 24.50 11.01 -0.88
C LEU A 41 23.36 11.92 -1.30
N GLU A 42 23.64 12.79 -2.26
CA GLU A 42 22.64 13.66 -2.87
C GLU A 42 21.57 12.87 -3.64
N ILE A 43 20.35 13.39 -3.63
CA ILE A 43 19.25 12.90 -4.45
C ILE A 43 19.26 13.62 -5.79
N ARG A 44 19.30 12.85 -6.89
CA ARG A 44 19.28 13.41 -8.24
C ARG A 44 17.88 13.93 -8.60
N ALA A 45 17.81 14.95 -9.46
CA ALA A 45 16.54 15.53 -9.93
C ALA A 45 15.51 14.48 -10.42
N THR A 46 15.94 13.50 -11.21
CA THR A 46 15.06 12.42 -11.71
C THR A 46 14.45 11.56 -10.60
N GLN A 47 15.12 11.47 -9.45
CA GLN A 47 14.63 10.73 -8.30
C GLN A 47 13.60 11.54 -7.49
N TRP A 48 13.76 12.86 -7.42
CA TRP A 48 12.76 13.78 -6.89
C TRP A 48 11.47 13.76 -7.71
N GLU A 49 11.58 13.72 -9.03
CA GLU A 49 10.44 13.53 -9.94
C GLU A 49 9.75 12.19 -9.70
N THR A 50 10.53 11.11 -9.59
CA THR A 50 10.00 9.77 -9.29
C THR A 50 9.25 9.77 -7.96
N LEU A 51 9.83 10.37 -6.92
CA LEU A 51 9.17 10.51 -5.61
C LEU A 51 7.86 11.29 -5.72
N THR A 52 7.85 12.39 -6.47
CA THR A 52 6.65 13.20 -6.71
C THR A 52 5.54 12.39 -7.37
N GLN A 53 5.86 11.61 -8.41
CA GLN A 53 4.89 10.74 -9.09
C GLN A 53 4.34 9.66 -8.15
N ARG A 54 5.20 9.03 -7.34
CA ARG A 54 4.79 8.02 -6.35
C ARG A 54 3.92 8.60 -5.25
N LEU A 55 4.22 9.82 -4.80
CA LEU A 55 3.41 10.53 -3.81
C LEU A 55 1.99 10.80 -4.34
N ALA A 56 1.88 11.22 -5.60
CA ALA A 56 0.59 11.43 -6.25
C ALA A 56 -0.23 10.14 -6.32
N GLN A 57 0.41 9.01 -6.65
CA GLN A 57 -0.23 7.69 -6.67
C GLN A 57 -0.72 7.27 -5.28
N TRP A 58 0.06 7.53 -4.22
CA TRP A 58 -0.38 7.26 -2.85
C TRP A 58 -1.58 8.12 -2.43
N ASN A 59 -1.57 9.42 -2.74
CA ASN A 59 -2.69 10.30 -2.43
C ASN A 59 -3.98 9.86 -3.16
N ALA A 60 -3.86 9.45 -4.43
CA ALA A 60 -4.99 8.89 -5.18
C ALA A 60 -5.53 7.62 -4.51
N TRP A 61 -4.65 6.71 -4.07
CA TRP A 61 -5.05 5.50 -3.37
C TRP A 61 -5.71 5.78 -2.01
N LEU A 62 -5.16 6.71 -1.22
CA LEU A 62 -5.75 7.11 0.07
C LEU A 62 -7.14 7.74 -0.09
N ALA A 63 -7.45 8.32 -1.25
CA ALA A 63 -8.77 8.83 -1.58
C ALA A 63 -9.76 7.72 -2.02
N CYS A 64 -9.28 6.54 -2.42
CA CYS A 64 -10.14 5.42 -2.79
C CYS A 64 -10.80 4.78 -1.56
N ALA A 65 -12.08 4.39 -1.71
CA ALA A 65 -12.85 3.72 -0.66
C ALA A 65 -12.20 2.41 -0.17
N GLU A 66 -11.47 1.71 -1.04
CA GLU A 66 -10.75 0.47 -0.73
C GLU A 66 -9.64 0.66 0.30
N SER A 67 -9.04 1.86 0.39
CA SER A 67 -8.04 2.17 1.41
C SER A 67 -8.59 2.11 2.84
N HIS A 68 -9.92 2.21 3.00
CA HIS A 68 -10.57 2.14 4.31
C HIS A 68 -10.66 0.72 4.86
N ALA A 69 -10.37 -0.31 4.05
CA ALA A 69 -10.42 -1.70 4.48
C ALA A 69 -9.32 -2.05 5.51
N ASP A 70 -8.20 -1.31 5.53
CA ASP A 70 -7.14 -1.47 6.52
C ASP A 70 -6.73 -0.12 7.12
N ASN A 71 -7.41 0.26 8.20
CA ASN A 71 -7.21 1.52 8.91
C ASN A 71 -5.75 1.73 9.38
N ARG A 72 -5.07 0.65 9.79
CA ARG A 72 -3.69 0.76 10.31
C ARG A 72 -2.73 1.13 9.19
N THR A 73 -2.84 0.45 8.05
CA THR A 73 -2.02 0.74 6.87
C THR A 73 -2.30 2.11 6.32
N ARG A 74 -3.58 2.47 6.19
CA ARG A 74 -3.97 3.82 5.78
C ARG A 74 -3.38 4.89 6.69
N CYS A 75 -3.37 4.68 8.00
CA CYS A 75 -2.77 5.61 8.95
C CYS A 75 -1.27 5.77 8.72
N HIS A 76 -0.52 4.67 8.58
CA HIS A 76 0.92 4.71 8.34
C HIS A 76 1.27 5.35 6.99
N LEU A 77 0.54 5.01 5.93
CA LEU A 77 0.73 5.61 4.60
C LEU A 77 0.32 7.09 4.57
N SER A 78 -0.72 7.48 5.30
CA SER A 78 -1.14 8.88 5.42
C SER A 78 -0.09 9.73 6.15
N ALA A 79 0.54 9.18 7.20
CA ALA A 79 1.66 9.85 7.87
C ALA A 79 2.87 9.97 6.93
N LEU A 80 3.23 8.88 6.23
CA LEU A 80 4.34 8.85 5.29
C LEU A 80 4.16 9.87 4.15
N THR A 81 2.96 9.93 3.55
CA THR A 81 2.65 10.88 2.47
C THR A 81 2.74 12.33 2.91
N LYS A 82 2.29 12.66 4.13
CA LYS A 82 2.42 14.03 4.66
C LYS A 82 3.88 14.43 4.86
N LEU A 83 4.67 13.55 5.46
CA LEU A 83 6.09 13.81 5.70
C LEU A 83 6.88 13.95 4.39
N LEU A 84 6.64 13.07 3.42
CA LEU A 84 7.26 13.19 2.10
C LEU A 84 6.78 14.41 1.32
N GLY A 85 5.53 14.83 1.51
CA GLY A 85 5.02 16.09 0.97
C GLY A 85 5.77 17.29 1.52
N ALA A 86 6.09 17.30 2.83
CA ALA A 86 6.90 18.35 3.45
C ALA A 86 8.34 18.36 2.91
N VAL A 87 8.97 17.19 2.82
CA VAL A 87 10.31 17.02 2.21
C VAL A 87 10.37 17.54 0.77
N LEU A 88 9.35 17.25 -0.04
CA LEU A 88 9.26 17.76 -1.41
C LEU A 88 9.00 19.27 -1.47
N ALA A 89 8.27 19.83 -0.50
CA ALA A 89 8.03 21.27 -0.42
C ALA A 89 9.34 22.02 -0.10
N GLN A 90 10.10 21.56 0.91
CA GLN A 90 11.42 22.09 1.24
C GLN A 90 12.35 22.06 0.03
N HIS A 91 12.43 20.90 -0.66
CA HIS A 91 13.25 20.78 -1.86
C HIS A 91 12.86 21.78 -2.97
N ARG A 92 11.56 22.05 -3.17
CA ARG A 92 11.08 23.03 -4.16
C ARG A 92 11.40 24.47 -3.77
N GLU A 93 11.48 24.76 -2.48
CA GLU A 93 11.89 26.06 -1.95
C GLU A 93 13.41 26.27 -2.04
N GLY A 94 14.16 25.27 -2.52
CA GLY A 94 15.61 25.32 -2.66
C GLY A 94 16.36 24.96 -1.39
N ASP A 95 15.66 24.44 -0.38
CA ASP A 95 16.24 23.97 0.86
C ASP A 95 16.49 22.45 0.77
N ASP A 96 17.67 22.01 1.18
CA ASP A 96 17.95 20.58 1.25
C ASP A 96 17.19 20.00 2.44
N ALA A 97 16.25 19.10 2.15
CA ALA A 97 15.49 18.42 3.19
C ALA A 97 16.43 17.80 4.23
N ALA A 98 16.29 18.22 5.48
CA ALA A 98 17.23 17.90 6.52
C ALA A 98 17.31 16.37 6.71
N VAL A 99 18.50 15.86 7.00
CA VAL A 99 18.73 14.44 7.33
C VAL A 99 17.75 13.97 8.42
N ASP A 100 17.36 14.86 9.34
CA ASP A 100 16.42 14.55 10.42
C ASP A 100 14.98 14.34 9.92
N ASP A 101 14.54 15.02 8.85
CA ASP A 101 13.25 14.77 8.21
C ASP A 101 13.23 13.36 7.59
N TRP A 102 14.36 12.94 7.00
CA TRP A 102 14.52 11.59 6.47
C TRP A 102 14.60 10.50 7.55
N LYS A 103 15.13 10.83 8.74
CA LYS A 103 15.07 9.93 9.91
C LYS A 103 13.64 9.78 10.43
N ALA A 104 12.86 10.87 10.45
CA ALA A 104 11.47 10.85 10.89
C ALA A 104 10.58 9.94 10.03
N LEU A 105 10.96 9.71 8.75
CA LEU A 105 10.28 8.79 7.85
C LEU A 105 10.50 7.30 8.18
N GLN A 106 11.65 6.94 8.78
CA GLN A 106 12.06 5.53 9.00
C GLN A 106 11.00 4.66 9.70
N PRO A 107 10.39 5.05 10.83
CA PRO A 107 9.41 4.19 11.50
C PRO A 107 8.15 3.95 10.65
N PHE A 108 7.74 4.92 9.84
CA PHE A 108 6.59 4.77 8.93
C PHE A 108 6.92 3.91 7.73
N LEU A 109 8.15 4.02 7.20
CA LEU A 109 8.64 3.17 6.13
C LEU A 109 8.73 1.71 6.55
N GLN A 110 9.26 1.44 7.74
CA GLN A 110 9.33 0.08 8.30
C GLN A 110 7.94 -0.51 8.53
N ALA A 111 7.00 0.29 9.05
CA ALA A 111 5.62 -0.15 9.26
C ALA A 111 4.90 -0.44 7.93
N ALA A 112 5.09 0.40 6.91
CA ALA A 112 4.51 0.21 5.58
C ALA A 112 5.09 -1.02 4.87
N ASP A 113 6.41 -1.22 4.95
CA ASP A 113 7.09 -2.38 4.40
C ASP A 113 6.64 -3.68 5.09
N GLY A 114 6.61 -3.71 6.42
CA GLY A 114 6.12 -4.86 7.18
C GLY A 114 4.67 -5.23 6.82
N TYR A 115 3.83 -4.23 6.54
CA TYR A 115 2.47 -4.49 6.06
C TYR A 115 2.43 -5.11 4.66
N LEU A 116 3.23 -4.59 3.74
CA LEU A 116 3.36 -5.12 2.39
C LEU A 116 3.86 -6.56 2.36
N GLN A 117 4.83 -6.90 3.22
CA GLN A 117 5.34 -8.27 3.35
C GLN A 117 4.30 -9.25 3.93
N MET A 118 3.31 -8.77 4.68
CA MET A 118 2.23 -9.61 5.23
C MET A 118 1.08 -9.90 4.25
N PHE A 119 0.97 -9.16 3.14
CA PHE A 119 -0.09 -9.38 2.15
C PHE A 119 -0.10 -10.80 1.53
N PRO A 120 1.04 -11.36 1.08
CA PRO A 120 1.10 -12.73 0.58
C PRO A 120 0.61 -13.77 1.62
N ALA A 121 0.88 -13.54 2.90
CA ALA A 121 0.46 -14.43 3.99
C ALA A 121 -1.04 -14.31 4.33
N ARG A 122 -1.64 -13.12 4.19
CA ARG A 122 -3.11 -12.94 4.35
C ARG A 122 -3.91 -13.64 3.24
N ARG A 123 -3.39 -13.73 2.01
CA ARG A 123 -4.03 -14.50 0.92
C ARG A 123 -4.12 -16.00 1.22
N ARG A 124 -3.09 -16.59 1.84
CA ARG A 124 -3.08 -18.03 2.15
C ARG A 124 -4.08 -18.43 3.24
N LYS A 125 -4.47 -17.53 4.15
CA LYS A 125 -5.46 -17.84 5.21
C LYS A 125 -6.92 -17.75 4.77
N ALA A 126 -7.21 -17.11 3.62
CA ALA A 126 -8.57 -17.07 3.07
C ALA A 126 -8.90 -18.29 2.19
N SER A 127 -7.89 -19.01 1.69
CA SER A 127 -8.06 -20.16 0.79
C SER A 127 -8.20 -21.52 1.50
N THR A 128 -8.22 -21.55 2.84
CA THR A 128 -8.33 -22.79 3.65
C THR A 128 -9.63 -22.84 4.46
N ARG A 129 -10.74 -22.35 3.89
CA ARG A 129 -12.09 -22.63 4.39
C ARG A 129 -12.93 -23.27 3.29
N TYR A 130 -12.48 -24.41 2.78
CA TYR A 130 -13.42 -25.39 2.25
C TYR A 130 -13.80 -26.32 3.40
N PRO A 131 -15.09 -26.45 3.77
CA PRO A 131 -15.51 -27.53 4.64
C PRO A 131 -15.30 -28.83 3.87
N THR A 132 -14.37 -29.65 4.34
CA THR A 132 -14.24 -31.04 3.91
C THR A 132 -15.59 -31.71 4.20
N VAL A 133 -16.34 -32.01 3.13
CA VAL A 133 -17.53 -32.85 3.21
C VAL A 133 -17.08 -34.20 3.76
N PRO A 134 -17.63 -34.70 4.89
CA PRO A 134 -17.33 -36.06 5.31
C PRO A 134 -17.95 -37.01 4.29
N ALA A 135 -17.09 -37.66 3.50
CA ALA A 135 -17.47 -38.79 2.68
C ALA A 135 -17.87 -39.96 3.60
N GLY A 136 -19.11 -40.44 3.48
CA GLY A 136 -19.49 -41.72 4.06
C GLY A 136 -20.88 -41.72 4.69
N SER A 137 -21.92 -41.82 3.86
CA SER A 137 -23.22 -42.40 4.25
C SER A 137 -23.95 -42.82 2.97
N GLN A 138 -23.46 -43.86 2.30
CA GLN A 138 -24.31 -44.67 1.42
C GLN A 138 -24.74 -45.89 2.23
N HIS A 139 -25.95 -45.80 2.76
CA HIS A 139 -26.77 -46.91 3.22
C HIS A 139 -26.95 -47.95 2.09
N PRO A 140 -26.83 -49.26 2.36
CA PRO A 140 -27.61 -50.26 1.66
C PRO A 140 -28.92 -50.49 2.45
N HIS A 141 -30.06 -50.28 1.80
CA HIS A 141 -31.37 -50.80 2.24
C HIS A 141 -31.63 -52.14 1.49
N PRO A 142 -32.50 -53.01 2.02
CA PRO A 142 -32.47 -54.47 1.91
C PRO A 142 -32.90 -55.03 0.54
#